data_AF-A0A930T7A0-F1
#
_entry.id   AF-A0A930T7A0-F1
#
_cell.length_a   1.000
_cell.length_b   1.000
_cell.length_c   1.000
_cell.angle_alpha   90.00
_cell.angle_beta   90.00
_cell.angle_gamma   90.00
#
_symmetry.space_group_name_H-M   'P 1'
#
loop_
_entity.id
_entity.type
_entity.pdbx_description
1 polymer ?
#
loop_
_entity_poly.entity_id
_entity_poly.type
_entity_poly.pdbx_seq_one_letter_code
_entity_poly.pdbx_strand_id
1 'polypeptide(L)'
;MNNKNFWKAPVVLAQTFFATATMMAAFVSPALAAPKVEILGAGYGGSGCPQNSANVTVSPDGQELTILFDKFIALGNNPRESRKSCNLTIPIKVPQGYQISLYDADYRGYVAPRTTGQLRAEYFFAGGRGPVFSRKFTGETQYNVRDSLATVADVWSRCGDSLNMRVNAAMAASGQGMATVDSFDLAHRGLVYHIRYRTCPNR
;
A
#
# COMPACT_ATOMS: atom_id res chain seq x y z
N MET A 1 -10.52 -13.76 103.77
CA MET A 1 -9.96 -15.12 103.75
C MET A 1 -10.79 -15.99 102.83
N ASN A 2 -10.11 -16.87 102.10
CA ASN A 2 -10.60 -18.04 101.38
C ASN A 2 -10.84 -17.92 99.87
N ASN A 3 -9.98 -18.69 99.19
CA ASN A 3 -9.72 -18.82 97.77
C ASN A 3 -10.49 -20.06 97.27
N LYS A 4 -11.29 -19.95 96.19
CA LYS A 4 -11.83 -21.13 95.48
C LYS A 4 -11.87 -20.90 93.97
N ASN A 5 -10.78 -21.34 93.35
CA ASN A 5 -10.62 -21.97 92.05
C ASN A 5 -11.90 -22.21 91.22
N PHE A 6 -11.97 -21.57 90.05
CA PHE A 6 -12.87 -21.96 88.97
C PHE A 6 -12.11 -22.62 87.81
N TRP A 7 -12.67 -23.72 87.36
CA TRP A 7 -12.18 -24.68 86.37
C TRP A 7 -12.14 -24.07 84.96
N LYS A 8 -11.09 -24.39 84.20
CA LYS A 8 -10.89 -23.97 82.80
C LYS A 8 -11.68 -24.89 81.86
N ALA A 9 -12.53 -24.32 81.01
CA ALA A 9 -13.01 -24.97 79.78
C ALA A 9 -12.21 -24.43 78.57
N PRO A 10 -11.78 -25.26 77.62
CA PRO A 10 -11.04 -24.80 76.46
C PRO A 10 -12.01 -24.20 75.43
N VAL A 11 -11.92 -22.89 75.22
CA VAL A 11 -12.56 -22.20 74.09
C VAL A 11 -11.71 -22.51 72.85
N VAL A 12 -12.27 -23.29 71.93
CA VAL A 12 -11.67 -23.53 70.60
C VAL A 12 -11.78 -22.22 69.81
N LEU A 13 -10.64 -21.55 69.63
CA LEU A 13 -10.52 -20.36 68.79
C LEU A 13 -10.72 -20.78 67.32
N ALA A 14 -11.90 -20.52 66.77
CA ALA A 14 -12.14 -20.63 65.34
C ALA A 14 -11.32 -19.53 64.63
N GLN A 15 -10.24 -19.93 63.97
CA GLN A 15 -9.42 -19.04 63.15
C GLN A 15 -10.22 -18.62 61.92
N THR A 16 -10.72 -17.39 61.93
CA THR A 16 -11.30 -16.74 60.76
C THR A 16 -10.18 -16.38 59.79
N PHE A 17 -10.00 -17.20 58.75
CA PHE A 17 -9.15 -16.87 57.62
C PHE A 17 -9.76 -15.69 56.84
N PHE A 18 -9.22 -14.49 57.04
CA PHE A 18 -9.44 -13.39 56.11
C PHE A 18 -8.73 -13.71 54.79
N ALA A 19 -9.48 -14.17 53.80
CA ALA A 19 -8.98 -14.33 52.44
C ALA A 19 -8.75 -12.93 51.83
N THR A 20 -7.50 -12.49 51.81
CA THR A 20 -7.07 -11.29 51.08
C THR A 20 -7.15 -11.57 49.58
N ALA A 21 -8.23 -11.12 48.94
CA ALA A 21 -8.35 -11.11 47.49
C ALA A 21 -7.39 -10.06 46.90
N THR A 22 -6.18 -10.48 46.55
CA THR A 22 -5.25 -9.67 45.74
C THR A 22 -5.82 -9.53 44.33
N MET A 23 -6.43 -8.38 44.06
CA MET A 23 -6.90 -7.99 42.74
C MET A 23 -5.69 -7.74 41.84
N MET A 24 -5.36 -8.70 40.95
CA MET A 24 -4.37 -8.47 39.90
C MET A 24 -4.95 -7.48 38.89
N ALA A 25 -4.54 -6.22 38.97
CA ALA A 25 -4.76 -5.26 37.90
C ALA A 25 -3.85 -5.63 36.73
N ALA A 26 -4.42 -6.25 35.69
CA ALA A 26 -3.71 -6.43 34.43
C ALA A 26 -3.51 -5.04 33.80
N PHE A 27 -2.28 -4.55 33.80
CA PHE A 27 -1.91 -3.37 33.01
C PHE A 27 -1.99 -3.75 31.53
N VAL A 28 -3.16 -3.53 30.92
CA VAL A 28 -3.29 -3.58 29.46
C VAL A 28 -2.55 -2.34 28.96
N SER A 29 -1.28 -2.51 28.61
CA SER A 29 -0.55 -1.46 27.89
C SER A 29 -1.31 -1.22 26.58
N PRO A 30 -1.67 0.03 26.23
CA PRO A 30 -2.17 0.29 24.90
C PRO A 30 -1.07 -0.15 23.93
N ALA A 31 -1.35 -1.15 23.11
CA ALA A 31 -0.48 -1.49 22.00
C ALA A 31 -0.41 -0.23 21.12
N LEU A 32 0.68 0.52 21.25
CA LEU A 32 0.97 1.62 20.35
C LEU A 32 1.04 1.00 18.96
N ALA A 33 0.04 1.29 18.13
CA ALA A 33 0.01 0.83 16.75
C ALA A 33 1.35 1.23 16.11
N ALA A 34 2.08 0.25 15.60
CA ALA A 34 3.36 0.51 14.95
C ALA A 34 3.17 1.57 13.85
N PRO A 35 4.12 2.50 13.68
CA PRO A 35 4.04 3.51 12.63
C PRO A 35 3.88 2.81 11.28
N LYS A 36 2.74 3.06 10.62
CA LYS A 36 2.33 2.36 9.40
C LYS A 36 2.15 3.34 8.26
N VAL A 37 2.71 2.99 7.11
CA VAL A 37 2.48 3.70 5.86
C VAL A 37 1.19 3.19 5.24
N GLU A 38 0.29 4.08 4.82
CA GLU A 38 -1.03 3.72 4.33
C GLU A 38 -1.33 4.39 2.98
N ILE A 39 -1.77 3.61 2.01
CA ILE A 39 -2.35 4.11 0.77
C ILE A 39 -3.78 4.53 1.07
N LEU A 40 -4.16 5.77 0.74
CA LEU A 40 -5.49 6.30 1.05
C LEU A 40 -6.48 6.13 -0.10
N GLY A 41 -6.00 5.82 -1.30
CA GLY A 41 -6.79 5.68 -2.52
C GLY A 41 -6.00 6.09 -3.76
N ALA A 42 -6.71 6.40 -4.84
CA ALA A 42 -6.11 6.97 -6.05
C ALA A 42 -7.12 7.86 -6.78
N GLY A 43 -6.66 9.04 -7.21
CA GLY A 43 -7.30 9.81 -8.27
C GLY A 43 -6.71 9.43 -9.62
N TYR A 44 -7.52 9.46 -10.67
CA TYR A 44 -7.08 9.14 -12.03
C TYR A 44 -7.65 10.12 -13.07
N GLY A 45 -6.97 10.22 -14.21
CA GLY A 45 -7.48 10.99 -15.35
C GLY A 45 -6.60 10.89 -16.60
N GLY A 46 -7.24 10.86 -17.76
CA GLY A 46 -6.58 10.85 -19.06
C GLY A 46 -7.44 10.19 -20.15
N SER A 47 -6.93 10.11 -21.38
CA SER A 47 -7.66 9.53 -22.50
C SER A 47 -7.91 8.02 -22.36
N GLY A 48 -7.08 7.32 -21.58
CA GLY A 48 -7.22 5.88 -21.26
C GLY A 48 -8.01 5.60 -19.99
N CYS A 49 -8.22 6.60 -19.14
CA CYS A 49 -9.02 6.48 -17.92
C CYS A 49 -9.85 7.76 -17.73
N PRO A 50 -10.81 8.05 -18.62
CA PRO A 50 -11.75 9.15 -18.41
C PRO A 50 -12.54 8.95 -17.12
N GLN A 51 -13.20 10.01 -16.65
CA GLN A 51 -14.00 9.96 -15.43
C GLN A 51 -15.01 8.79 -15.48
N ASN A 52 -15.14 8.07 -14.35
CA ASN A 52 -16.01 6.91 -14.19
C ASN A 52 -15.69 5.74 -15.15
N SER A 53 -14.41 5.50 -15.42
CA SER A 53 -13.96 4.35 -16.24
C SER A 53 -12.82 3.54 -15.60
N ALA A 54 -12.62 3.73 -14.30
CA ALA A 54 -11.76 2.88 -13.52
C ALA A 54 -12.34 2.70 -12.12
N ASN A 55 -12.19 1.49 -11.59
CA ASN A 55 -12.54 1.15 -10.22
C ASN A 55 -11.27 1.12 -9.37
N VAL A 56 -11.26 1.83 -8.25
CA VAL A 56 -10.12 1.96 -7.35
C VAL A 56 -10.45 1.26 -6.05
N THR A 57 -9.62 0.30 -5.64
CA THR A 57 -9.78 -0.45 -4.39
C THR A 57 -8.48 -0.46 -3.61
N VAL A 58 -8.57 -0.22 -2.31
CA VAL A 58 -7.44 -0.32 -1.38
C VAL A 58 -7.72 -1.48 -0.42
N SER A 59 -6.70 -2.26 -0.11
CA SER A 59 -6.82 -3.35 0.87
C SER A 59 -7.23 -2.82 2.26
N PRO A 60 -7.89 -3.63 3.11
CA PRO A 60 -8.29 -3.19 4.45
C PRO A 60 -7.14 -2.70 5.34
N ASP A 61 -5.91 -3.16 5.06
CA ASP A 61 -4.69 -2.75 5.73
C ASP A 61 -3.95 -1.61 5.02
N GLY A 62 -4.48 -1.05 3.93
CA GLY A 62 -3.87 0.09 3.23
C GLY A 62 -2.51 -0.20 2.60
N GLN A 63 -2.13 -1.46 2.40
CA GLN A 63 -0.83 -1.86 1.84
C GLN A 63 -0.87 -2.17 0.34
N GLU A 64 -2.04 -2.43 -0.21
CA GLU A 64 -2.24 -2.73 -1.62
C GLU A 64 -3.31 -1.82 -2.22
N LEU A 65 -3.06 -1.36 -3.43
CA LEU A 65 -3.98 -0.59 -4.25
C LEU A 65 -4.15 -1.33 -5.58
N THR A 66 -5.39 -1.61 -5.95
CA THR A 66 -5.76 -2.15 -7.24
C THR A 66 -6.63 -1.14 -7.98
N ILE A 67 -6.31 -0.93 -9.26
CA ILE A 67 -7.12 -0.16 -10.19
C ILE A 67 -7.46 -1.06 -11.37
N LEU A 68 -8.75 -1.20 -11.64
CA LEU A 68 -9.26 -1.88 -12.83
C LEU A 68 -9.70 -0.82 -13.83
N PHE A 69 -9.26 -0.92 -15.08
CA PHE A 69 -9.59 0.04 -16.13
C PHE A 69 -10.59 -0.53 -17.13
N ASP A 70 -11.62 0.25 -17.46
CA ASP A 70 -12.63 -0.14 -18.44
C ASP A 70 -12.30 0.36 -19.86
N LYS A 71 -11.52 1.45 -19.96
CA LYS A 71 -11.32 2.20 -21.21
C LYS A 71 -9.86 2.44 -21.58
N PHE A 72 -8.92 1.74 -20.94
CA PHE A 72 -7.50 1.91 -21.24
C PHE A 72 -7.10 1.05 -22.45
N ILE A 73 -7.68 1.40 -23.60
CA ILE A 73 -7.61 0.63 -24.85
C ILE A 73 -7.05 1.51 -25.96
N ALA A 74 -5.88 1.15 -26.49
CA ALA A 74 -5.30 1.78 -27.66
C ALA A 74 -5.58 0.95 -28.93
N LEU A 75 -5.89 1.61 -30.04
CA LEU A 75 -6.24 0.96 -31.31
C LEU A 75 -5.16 1.21 -32.37
N GLY A 76 -4.48 0.16 -32.81
CA GLY A 76 -3.34 0.28 -33.72
C GLY A 76 -3.69 0.77 -35.13
N ASN A 77 -4.93 0.55 -35.55
CA ASN A 77 -5.45 0.93 -36.87
C ASN A 77 -6.11 2.31 -36.90
N ASN A 78 -6.20 3.01 -35.76
CA ASN A 78 -6.80 4.33 -35.67
C ASN A 78 -5.77 5.32 -35.08
N PRO A 79 -5.16 6.20 -35.90
CA PRO A 79 -4.15 7.14 -35.41
C PRO A 79 -4.57 8.00 -34.22
N ARG A 80 -5.86 8.38 -34.12
CA ARG A 80 -6.39 9.21 -33.02
C ARG A 80 -6.51 8.43 -31.70
N GLU A 81 -6.68 7.12 -31.79
CA GLU A 81 -6.86 6.21 -30.65
C GLU A 81 -5.63 5.31 -30.44
N SER A 82 -4.58 5.49 -31.25
CA SER A 82 -3.35 4.70 -31.23
C SER A 82 -2.53 4.86 -29.96
N ARG A 83 -2.84 5.87 -29.15
CA ARG A 83 -2.20 6.10 -27.85
C ARG A 83 -3.22 6.55 -26.82
N LYS A 84 -3.26 5.83 -25.70
CA LYS A 84 -4.02 6.18 -24.50
C LYS A 84 -3.08 6.46 -23.34
N SER A 85 -3.45 7.42 -22.50
CA SER A 85 -2.71 7.71 -21.27
C SER A 85 -3.61 7.83 -20.07
N CYS A 86 -3.09 7.45 -18.92
CA CYS A 86 -3.73 7.58 -17.63
C CYS A 86 -2.72 8.16 -16.63
N ASN A 87 -3.08 9.27 -15.98
CA ASN A 87 -2.30 9.87 -14.91
C ASN A 87 -2.96 9.53 -13.58
N LEU A 88 -2.20 8.93 -12.68
CA LEU A 88 -2.66 8.52 -11.35
C LEU A 88 -2.06 9.44 -10.29
N THR A 89 -2.84 9.71 -9.24
CA THR A 89 -2.42 10.43 -8.03
C THR A 89 -2.78 9.59 -6.82
N ILE A 90 -1.77 9.10 -6.13
CA ILE A 90 -1.89 8.12 -5.06
C ILE A 90 -1.45 8.81 -3.76
N PRO A 91 -2.40 9.31 -2.94
CA PRO A 91 -2.09 9.84 -1.62
C PRO A 91 -1.62 8.72 -0.69
N ILE A 92 -0.44 8.89 -0.11
CA ILE A 92 0.19 7.97 0.83
C ILE A 92 0.43 8.72 2.13
N LYS A 93 -0.13 8.20 3.22
CA LYS A 93 0.11 8.68 4.58
C LYS A 93 1.38 8.03 5.10
N VAL A 94 2.34 8.84 5.51
CA VAL A 94 3.61 8.38 6.08
C VAL A 94 3.70 8.87 7.51
N PRO A 95 4.04 8.00 8.49
CA PRO A 95 4.22 8.42 9.87
C PRO A 95 5.32 9.49 10.00
N GLN A 96 5.17 10.38 10.98
CA GLN A 96 6.15 11.44 11.24
C GLN A 96 7.54 10.86 11.52
N GLY A 97 8.58 11.47 10.92
CA GLY A 97 9.97 11.04 11.08
C GLY A 97 10.43 9.95 10.09
N TYR A 98 9.56 9.54 9.18
CA TYR A 98 9.85 8.50 8.18
C TYR A 98 9.90 9.07 6.75
N GLN A 99 10.65 8.38 5.90
CA GLN A 99 10.64 8.53 4.44
C GLN A 99 10.36 7.17 3.81
N ILE A 100 9.75 7.18 2.64
CA ILE A 100 9.47 5.96 1.87
C ILE A 100 10.10 6.05 0.49
N SER A 101 10.38 4.88 -0.09
CA SER A 101 10.70 4.70 -1.50
C SER A 101 9.46 4.23 -2.28
N LEU A 102 9.59 4.17 -3.61
CA LEU A 102 8.50 3.74 -4.51
C LEU A 102 8.22 2.23 -4.38
N TYR A 103 6.94 1.87 -4.39
CA TYR A 103 6.45 0.48 -4.35
C TYR A 103 6.53 -0.16 -5.72
N ASP A 104 6.75 -1.48 -5.78
CA ASP A 104 6.62 -2.23 -7.03
C ASP A 104 5.21 -2.13 -7.59
N ALA A 105 5.13 -2.07 -8.92
CA ALA A 105 3.88 -1.95 -9.65
C ALA A 105 3.74 -3.09 -10.65
N ASP A 106 2.56 -3.73 -10.65
CA ASP A 106 2.20 -4.78 -11.58
C ASP A 106 1.14 -4.25 -12.57
N TYR A 107 1.31 -4.57 -13.85
CA TYR A 107 0.33 -4.32 -14.90
C TYR A 107 -0.13 -5.61 -15.56
N ARG A 108 -1.42 -5.67 -15.86
CA ARG A 108 -2.02 -6.74 -16.65
C ARG A 108 -2.75 -6.16 -17.86
N GLY A 109 -2.79 -6.92 -18.94
CA GLY A 109 -3.49 -6.52 -20.15
C GLY A 109 -3.35 -7.53 -21.27
N TYR A 110 -3.85 -7.14 -22.44
CA TYR A 110 -3.85 -7.96 -23.64
C TYR A 110 -3.42 -7.17 -24.87
N VAL A 111 -2.76 -7.84 -25.80
CA VAL A 111 -2.47 -7.34 -27.14
C VAL A 111 -3.05 -8.32 -28.15
N ALA A 112 -3.79 -7.78 -29.12
CA ALA A 112 -4.45 -8.56 -30.17
C ALA A 112 -3.47 -9.08 -31.24
N PRO A 113 -3.86 -10.10 -32.04
CA PRO A 113 -3.11 -10.53 -33.21
C PRO A 113 -2.74 -9.38 -34.14
N ARG A 114 -1.59 -9.51 -34.83
CA ARG A 114 -1.07 -8.50 -35.79
C ARG A 114 -1.01 -7.08 -35.20
N THR A 115 -0.75 -6.98 -33.90
CA THR A 115 -0.65 -5.72 -33.17
C THR A 115 0.66 -5.70 -32.38
N THR A 116 1.22 -4.52 -32.24
CA THR A 116 2.30 -4.23 -31.29
C THR A 116 1.78 -3.24 -30.27
N GLY A 117 1.80 -3.64 -29.00
CA GLY A 117 1.52 -2.78 -27.85
C GLY A 117 2.82 -2.27 -27.22
N GLN A 118 2.85 -1.01 -26.81
CA GLN A 118 3.94 -0.44 -26.02
C GLN A 118 3.37 0.21 -24.77
N LEU A 119 3.60 -0.44 -23.63
CA LEU A 119 3.30 0.10 -22.31
C LEU A 119 4.51 0.93 -21.86
N ARG A 120 4.26 2.17 -21.41
CA ARG A 120 5.25 3.04 -20.77
C ARG A 120 4.66 3.59 -19.49
N ALA A 121 5.40 3.48 -18.38
CA ALA A 121 5.01 4.00 -17.08
C ALA A 121 6.15 4.80 -16.46
N GLU A 122 5.84 5.93 -15.84
CA GLU A 122 6.77 6.76 -15.06
C GLU A 122 6.21 6.97 -13.66
N TYR A 123 7.06 6.85 -12.65
CA TYR A 123 6.66 6.84 -11.23
C TYR A 123 7.44 7.86 -10.43
N PHE A 124 6.79 8.83 -9.80
CA PHE A 124 7.48 9.93 -9.13
C PHE A 124 6.67 10.51 -7.98
N PHE A 125 7.34 11.10 -6.99
CA PHE A 125 6.66 11.94 -6.01
C PHE A 125 6.47 13.36 -6.58
N ALA A 126 5.40 14.04 -6.17
CA ALA A 126 5.13 15.41 -6.59
C ALA A 126 6.35 16.33 -6.38
N GLY A 127 6.75 17.05 -7.44
CA GLY A 127 7.91 17.95 -7.43
C GLY A 127 9.24 17.30 -7.84
N GLY A 128 9.25 16.02 -8.24
CA GLY A 128 10.43 15.30 -8.73
C GLY A 128 10.22 14.64 -10.10
N ARG A 129 11.27 13.95 -10.56
CA ARG A 129 11.22 12.98 -11.67
C ARG A 129 11.46 11.59 -11.10
N GLY A 130 11.15 10.57 -11.88
CA GLY A 130 11.32 9.20 -11.42
C GLY A 130 11.66 8.21 -12.51
N PRO A 131 11.85 6.94 -12.15
CA PRO A 131 12.17 5.89 -13.11
C PRO A 131 11.04 5.71 -14.12
N VAL A 132 11.46 5.36 -15.33
CA VAL A 132 10.58 5.08 -16.45
C VAL A 132 10.78 3.65 -16.90
N PHE A 133 9.68 2.92 -17.01
CA PHE A 133 9.65 1.57 -17.55
C PHE A 133 8.96 1.58 -18.90
N SER A 134 9.48 0.78 -19.83
CA SER A 134 8.84 0.58 -21.13
C SER A 134 8.92 -0.90 -21.52
N ARG A 135 7.77 -1.44 -21.91
CA ARG A 135 7.61 -2.82 -22.36
C ARG A 135 6.94 -2.81 -23.73
N LYS A 136 7.48 -3.62 -24.64
CA LYS A 136 6.91 -3.85 -25.96
C LYS A 136 6.38 -5.27 -26.02
N PHE A 137 5.14 -5.42 -26.46
CA PHE A 137 4.46 -6.68 -26.68
C PHE A 137 4.15 -6.78 -28.17
N THR A 138 4.39 -7.94 -28.79
CA THR A 138 4.22 -8.12 -30.24
C THR A 138 3.51 -9.42 -30.51
N GLY A 139 2.46 -9.36 -31.34
CA GLY A 139 1.59 -10.49 -31.56
C GLY A 139 0.56 -10.64 -30.44
N GLU A 140 -0.28 -11.67 -30.59
CA GLU A 140 -1.30 -11.96 -29.60
C GLU A 140 -0.67 -12.41 -28.27
N THR A 141 -0.95 -11.70 -27.19
CA THR A 141 -0.46 -12.08 -25.86
C THR A 141 -1.33 -11.47 -24.77
N GLN A 142 -1.60 -12.25 -23.73
CA GLN A 142 -1.90 -11.70 -22.41
C GLN A 142 -0.58 -11.44 -21.69
N TYR A 143 -0.49 -10.37 -20.92
CA TYR A 143 0.70 -10.05 -20.18
C TYR A 143 0.40 -9.76 -18.71
N ASN A 144 1.38 -10.08 -17.87
CA ASN A 144 1.47 -9.68 -16.48
C ASN A 144 2.93 -9.28 -16.24
N VAL A 145 3.18 -7.99 -16.09
CA VAL A 145 4.53 -7.43 -16.00
C VAL A 145 4.72 -6.64 -14.73
N ARG A 146 5.93 -6.72 -14.16
CA ARG A 146 6.32 -6.00 -12.96
C ARG A 146 7.35 -4.91 -13.28
N ASP A 147 7.13 -3.75 -12.69
CA ASP A 147 8.09 -2.64 -12.62
C ASP A 147 8.69 -2.61 -11.20
N SER A 148 9.93 -3.11 -11.08
CA SER A 148 10.65 -3.27 -9.81
C SER A 148 11.24 -1.95 -9.31
N LEU A 149 10.38 -1.11 -8.74
CA LEU A 149 10.72 0.23 -8.28
C LEU A 149 11.65 0.22 -7.06
N ALA A 150 11.54 -0.77 -6.18
CA ALA A 150 12.40 -0.93 -5.02
C ALA A 150 13.89 -1.11 -5.38
N THR A 151 14.18 -1.61 -6.59
CA THR A 151 15.55 -1.89 -7.05
C THR A 151 16.19 -0.76 -7.84
N VAL A 152 15.39 0.16 -8.40
CA VAL A 152 15.85 1.17 -9.36
C VAL A 152 15.82 2.59 -8.78
N ALA A 153 15.02 2.82 -7.74
CA ALA A 153 14.72 4.17 -7.27
C ALA A 153 15.44 4.50 -5.95
N ASP A 154 16.51 5.31 -6.02
CA ASP A 154 16.91 6.23 -4.94
C ASP A 154 15.94 7.43 -4.84
N VAL A 155 14.67 7.24 -5.21
CA VAL A 155 13.64 8.27 -5.18
C VAL A 155 12.97 8.19 -3.83
N TRP A 156 13.44 9.04 -2.92
CA TRP A 156 12.92 9.18 -1.57
C TRP A 156 11.88 10.29 -1.49
N SER A 157 10.88 10.05 -0.67
CA SER A 157 9.94 11.09 -0.30
C SER A 157 10.59 12.19 0.53
N ARG A 158 9.97 13.38 0.58
CA ARG A 158 10.25 14.34 1.66
C ARG A 158 9.82 13.74 3.00
N CYS A 159 10.37 14.25 4.10
CA CYS A 159 9.95 13.83 5.45
C CYS A 159 8.52 14.36 5.73
N GLY A 160 7.64 13.51 6.28
CA GLY A 160 6.37 13.95 6.88
C GLY A 160 5.07 13.56 6.16
N ASP A 161 3.97 14.07 6.73
CA ASP A 161 2.70 13.36 6.99
C ASP A 161 1.86 12.92 5.78
N SER A 162 2.19 13.33 4.56
CA SER A 162 1.46 12.92 3.35
C SER A 162 2.25 13.19 2.08
N LEU A 163 2.26 12.22 1.18
CA LEU A 163 2.97 12.28 -0.09
C LEU A 163 2.00 11.90 -1.20
N ASN A 164 2.05 12.65 -2.30
CA ASN A 164 1.35 12.25 -3.51
C ASN A 164 2.35 11.54 -4.42
N MET A 165 2.25 10.22 -4.50
CA MET A 165 2.87 9.47 -5.58
C MET A 165 2.07 9.69 -6.85
N ARG A 166 2.77 9.88 -7.96
CA ARG A 166 2.20 10.10 -9.29
C ARG A 166 2.68 8.98 -10.21
N VAL A 167 1.78 8.51 -11.06
CA VAL A 167 2.08 7.54 -12.10
C VAL A 167 1.56 8.05 -13.43
N ASN A 168 2.44 8.18 -14.41
CA ASN A 168 2.05 8.51 -15.78
C ASN A 168 2.17 7.24 -16.61
N ALA A 169 1.05 6.58 -16.89
CA ALA A 169 0.99 5.39 -17.71
C ALA A 169 0.47 5.71 -19.11
N ALA A 170 1.01 5.06 -20.14
CA ALA A 170 0.53 5.14 -21.50
C ALA A 170 0.65 3.80 -22.22
N MET A 171 -0.38 3.46 -22.97
CA MET A 171 -0.40 2.35 -23.92
C MET A 171 -0.45 2.92 -25.32
N ALA A 172 0.52 2.56 -26.15
CA ALA A 172 0.49 2.81 -27.58
C ALA A 172 0.25 1.49 -28.33
N ALA A 173 -0.51 1.53 -29.41
CA ALA A 173 -0.77 0.40 -30.29
C ALA A 173 -0.42 0.75 -31.73
N SER A 174 0.07 -0.23 -32.47
CA SER A 174 0.26 -0.17 -33.93
C SER A 174 -0.09 -1.52 -34.55
N GLY A 175 -0.52 -1.51 -35.81
CA GLY A 175 -0.99 -2.72 -36.50
C GLY A 175 -2.51 -2.72 -36.66
N GLN A 176 -3.14 -3.89 -36.61
CA GLN A 176 -4.55 -4.06 -37.00
C GLN A 176 -5.53 -4.20 -35.83
N GLY A 177 -5.04 -4.44 -34.62
CA GLY A 177 -5.87 -4.70 -33.44
C GLY A 177 -5.60 -3.74 -32.29
N MET A 178 -6.05 -4.14 -31.10
CA MET A 178 -6.00 -3.34 -29.88
C MET A 178 -4.90 -3.80 -28.92
N ALA A 179 -4.45 -2.87 -28.07
CA ALA A 179 -3.64 -3.15 -26.89
C ALA A 179 -4.31 -2.52 -25.67
N THR A 180 -4.50 -3.30 -24.60
CA THR A 180 -5.23 -2.89 -23.40
C THR A 180 -4.34 -2.87 -22.18
N VAL A 181 -4.72 -2.06 -21.20
CA VAL A 181 -4.26 -2.18 -19.81
C VAL A 181 -5.51 -2.43 -18.97
N ASP A 182 -5.61 -3.60 -18.38
CA ASP A 182 -6.79 -4.00 -17.60
C ASP A 182 -6.55 -3.72 -16.11
N SER A 183 -5.35 -4.14 -15.68
CA SER A 183 -4.72 -4.10 -14.36
C SER A 183 -3.76 -2.97 -14.03
N PHE A 184 -3.90 -2.23 -12.93
CA PHE A 184 -2.74 -1.69 -12.20
C PHE A 184 -2.82 -2.08 -10.73
N ASP A 185 -1.80 -2.78 -10.25
CA ASP A 185 -1.68 -3.15 -8.84
C ASP A 185 -0.40 -2.51 -8.27
N LEU A 186 -0.54 -1.74 -7.20
CA LEU A 186 0.55 -1.21 -6.40
C LEU A 186 0.54 -1.98 -5.07
N ALA A 187 1.59 -2.75 -4.79
CA ALA A 187 1.58 -3.61 -3.61
C ALA A 187 2.88 -3.51 -2.82
N HIS A 188 2.76 -3.42 -1.50
CA HIS A 188 3.89 -3.55 -0.58
C HIS A 188 4.23 -5.03 -0.36
N ARG A 189 4.65 -5.74 -1.41
CA ARG A 189 4.98 -7.17 -1.29
C ARG A 189 6.38 -7.36 -0.74
N GLY A 190 6.44 -7.70 0.55
CA GLY A 190 7.54 -8.50 1.08
C GLY A 190 8.92 -7.84 1.02
N LEU A 191 9.01 -6.51 1.16
CA LEU A 191 10.16 -5.95 1.83
C LEU A 191 10.12 -6.48 3.28
N VAL A 192 10.72 -7.66 3.51
CA VAL A 192 11.29 -7.97 4.83
C VAL A 192 12.04 -6.70 5.19
N TYR A 193 11.56 -5.98 6.20
CA TYR A 193 11.94 -4.62 6.57
C TYR A 193 13.44 -4.33 6.35
N HIS A 194 13.79 -3.98 5.12
CA HIS A 194 14.88 -3.08 4.80
C HIS A 194 14.23 -1.80 4.34
N ILE A 195 13.21 -1.34 5.07
CA ILE A 195 12.98 0.09 5.18
C ILE A 195 14.29 0.61 5.76
N ARG A 196 15.17 1.12 4.90
CA ARG A 196 16.33 1.88 5.36
C ARG A 196 15.79 3.18 5.91
N TYR A 197 15.50 3.17 7.20
CA TYR A 197 15.19 4.36 7.95
C TYR A 197 16.41 5.27 7.91
N ARG A 198 16.27 6.43 7.28
CA ARG A 198 17.21 7.52 7.44
C ARG A 198 16.53 8.62 8.24
N THR A 199 17.08 8.91 9.42
CA THR A 199 16.67 10.07 10.20
C THR A 199 16.88 11.33 9.37
N CYS A 200 15.86 12.19 9.33
CA CYS A 200 15.96 13.48 8.67
C CYS A 200 17.11 14.29 9.32
N PRO A 201 17.94 15.03 8.56
CA PRO A 201 18.88 15.96 9.16
C PRO A 201 18.10 16.99 9.98
N ASN A 202 18.44 17.12 11.26
CA ASN A 202 17.96 18.25 12.05
C ASN A 202 18.47 19.54 11.38
N ARG A 203 17.57 20.49 11.12
CA ARG A 203 18.00 21.87 10.86
C ARG A 203 18.35 22.53 12.18
#